data_AF-A0A925HT18-F1
#
_entry.id   AF-A0A925HT18-F1
#
_cell.length_a   1.000
_cell.length_b   1.000
_cell.length_c   1.000
_cell.angle_alpha   90.00
_cell.angle_beta   90.00
_cell.angle_gamma   90.00
#
_symmetry.space_group_name_H-M   'P 1'
#
loop_
_entity.id
_entity.type
_entity.pdbx_description
1 polymer ?
#
loop_
_entity_poly.entity_id
_entity_poly.type
_entity_poly.pdbx_seq_one_letter_code
_entity_poly.pdbx_strand_id
1 'polypeptide(L)'
;MEEIFSITLSQLKPDLNVFKLSFERQDLPSVRQMVHKIKPSFGFVGLPAVQQTCKQFEDLCANATDIDELKTPYIALCNQLDDALIVIESEYFKFKEYNQA
;
A
#
# COMPACT_ATOMS: atom_id res chain seq x y z
N MET A 1 -3.90 -19.14 5.66
CA MET A 1 -4.37 -18.16 4.67
C MET A 1 -5.07 -17.00 5.36
N GLU A 2 -6.14 -17.21 6.13
CA GLU A 2 -6.80 -16.13 6.92
C GLU A 2 -5.81 -15.28 7.74
N GLU A 3 -4.90 -15.94 8.48
CA GLU A 3 -3.89 -15.29 9.32
C GLU A 3 -2.98 -14.32 8.54
N ILE A 4 -2.62 -14.66 7.30
CA ILE A 4 -1.80 -13.79 6.43
C ILE A 4 -2.56 -12.50 6.10
N PHE A 5 -3.85 -12.60 5.77
CA PHE A 5 -4.69 -11.45 5.49
C PHE A 5 -4.91 -10.58 6.74
N SER A 6 -5.15 -11.21 7.90
CA SER A 6 -5.32 -10.51 9.18
C SER A 6 -4.07 -9.72 9.58
N ILE A 7 -2.89 -10.37 9.55
CA ILE A 7 -1.60 -9.71 9.84
C ILE A 7 -1.37 -8.58 8.84
N THR A 8 -1.57 -8.85 7.54
CA THR A 8 -1.38 -7.84 6.49
C THR A 8 -2.26 -6.62 6.74
N LEU A 9 -3.57 -6.79 7.01
CA LEU A 9 -4.47 -5.67 7.27
C LEU A 9 -4.08 -4.89 8.53
N SER A 10 -3.66 -5.58 9.60
CA SER A 10 -3.26 -4.95 10.86
C SER A 10 -2.03 -4.04 10.72
N GLN A 11 -1.12 -4.37 9.82
CA GLN A 11 0.11 -3.61 9.56
C GLN A 11 -0.07 -2.59 8.43
N LEU A 12 -0.75 -2.98 7.36
CA LEU A 12 -0.88 -2.17 6.15
C LEU A 12 -1.71 -0.90 6.39
N LYS A 13 -2.81 -0.97 7.14
CA LYS A 13 -3.65 0.21 7.43
C LYS A 13 -2.91 1.36 8.13
N PRO A 14 -2.23 1.13 9.28
CA PRO A 14 -1.47 2.21 9.92
C PRO A 14 -0.31 2.68 9.04
N ASP A 15 0.36 1.79 8.31
CA ASP A 15 1.45 2.18 7.42
C ASP A 15 0.97 3.04 6.23
N LEU A 16 -0.21 2.76 5.68
CA LEU A 16 -0.82 3.59 4.64
C LEU A 16 -1.17 4.99 5.15
N ASN A 17 -1.63 5.11 6.39
CA ASN A 17 -1.86 6.42 7.00
C ASN A 17 -0.55 7.20 7.16
N VAL A 18 0.52 6.54 7.61
CA VAL A 18 1.85 7.18 7.72
C VAL A 18 2.36 7.60 6.35
N PHE A 19 2.20 6.76 5.32
CA PHE A 19 2.54 7.11 3.94
C PHE A 19 1.81 8.39 3.47
N LYS A 20 0.49 8.46 3.64
CA LYS A 20 -0.32 9.64 3.26
C LYS A 20 0.17 10.90 4.01
N LEU A 21 0.41 10.79 5.32
CA LEU A 21 0.95 11.89 6.13
C LEU A 21 2.35 12.34 5.72
N SER A 22 3.24 11.41 5.34
CA SER A 22 4.58 11.76 4.84
C SER A 22 4.51 12.58 3.56
N PHE A 23 3.56 12.25 2.67
CA PHE A 23 3.34 13.01 1.44
C PHE A 23 2.81 14.41 1.74
N GLU A 24 1.83 14.54 2.64
CA GLU A 24 1.29 15.84 3.09
C GLU A 24 2.35 16.73 3.73
N ARG A 25 3.32 16.13 4.43
CA ARG A 25 4.46 16.82 5.04
C ARG A 25 5.58 17.14 4.05
N GLN A 26 5.42 16.78 2.77
CA GLN A 26 6.42 16.95 1.73
C GLN A 26 7.76 16.25 2.04
N ASP A 27 7.71 15.17 2.82
CA ASP A 27 8.89 14.42 3.25
C ASP A 27 9.17 13.27 2.27
N LEU A 28 9.85 13.61 1.17
CA LEU A 28 10.19 12.67 0.11
C LEU A 28 10.97 11.42 0.60
N PRO A 29 12.00 11.54 1.47
CA PRO A 29 12.65 10.38 2.07
C PRO A 29 11.68 9.45 2.80
N SER A 30 10.80 10.00 3.64
CA SER A 30 9.81 9.21 4.38
C SER A 30 8.78 8.58 3.45
N VAL A 31 8.31 9.29 2.42
CA VAL A 31 7.41 8.75 1.40
C VAL A 31 8.01 7.51 0.75
N ARG A 32 9.26 7.60 0.28
CA ARG A 32 9.96 6.47 -0.33
C ARG A 32 10.10 5.29 0.62
N GLN A 33 10.49 5.55 1.87
CA GLN A 33 10.65 4.50 2.89
C GLN A 33 9.32 3.79 3.16
N MET A 34 8.23 4.55 3.27
CA MET A 34 6.92 3.97 3.52
C MET A 34 6.42 3.14 2.35
N VAL A 35 6.62 3.59 1.11
CA VAL A 35 6.27 2.82 -0.10
C VAL A 35 7.06 1.52 -0.16
N HIS A 36 8.36 1.56 0.14
CA HIS A 36 9.20 0.37 0.23
C HIS A 36 8.67 -0.63 1.27
N LYS A 37 8.25 -0.12 2.43
CA LYS A 37 7.71 -0.91 3.55
C LYS A 37 6.39 -1.60 3.21
N ILE A 38 5.44 -0.91 2.58
CA ILE A 38 4.12 -1.46 2.26
C ILE A 38 4.12 -2.37 1.03
N LYS A 39 5.04 -2.15 0.08
CA LYS A 39 5.16 -2.91 -1.17
C LYS A 39 5.09 -4.44 -1.00
N PRO A 40 5.87 -5.09 -0.11
CA PRO A 40 5.83 -6.56 0.04
C PRO A 40 4.48 -7.10 0.50
N SER A 41 3.69 -6.33 1.25
CA SER A 41 2.36 -6.73 1.72
C SER A 41 1.45 -7.19 0.57
N PHE A 42 1.51 -6.48 -0.56
CA PHE A 42 0.73 -6.81 -1.76
C PHE A 42 1.20 -8.09 -2.44
N GLY A 43 2.49 -8.45 -2.33
CA GLY A 43 2.99 -9.74 -2.79
C GLY A 43 2.46 -10.90 -1.95
N PHE A 44 2.40 -10.74 -0.63
CA PHE A 44 1.92 -11.78 0.29
C PHE A 44 0.44 -12.11 0.14
N VAL A 45 -0.38 -11.13 -0.23
CA VAL A 45 -1.84 -11.28 -0.43
C VAL A 45 -2.22 -11.50 -1.89
N GLY A 46 -1.26 -11.74 -2.78
CA GLY A 46 -1.54 -12.10 -4.18
C GLY A 46 -1.99 -10.94 -5.08
N LEU A 47 -1.54 -9.71 -4.80
CA LEU A 47 -1.80 -8.49 -5.59
C LEU A 47 -0.52 -7.98 -6.27
N PRO A 48 0.09 -8.74 -7.20
CA PRO A 48 1.37 -8.39 -7.82
C PRO A 48 1.31 -7.10 -8.65
N ALA A 49 0.15 -6.76 -9.21
CA ALA A 49 -0.04 -5.50 -9.93
C ALA A 49 0.15 -4.29 -9.01
N VAL A 50 -0.46 -4.32 -7.81
CA VAL A 50 -0.33 -3.25 -6.81
C VAL A 50 1.11 -3.18 -6.27
N GLN A 51 1.73 -4.34 -6.04
CA GLN A 51 3.15 -4.42 -5.69
C GLN A 51 4.04 -3.74 -6.74
N GLN A 52 3.76 -3.96 -8.03
CA GLN A 52 4.49 -3.36 -9.13
C GLN A 52 4.26 -1.84 -9.23
N THR A 53 3.03 -1.35 -9.00
CA THR A 53 2.78 0.09 -8.91
C THR A 53 3.54 0.72 -7.75
N CYS A 54 3.56 0.09 -6.57
CA CYS A 54 4.35 0.57 -5.44
C CYS A 54 5.84 0.67 -5.81
N LYS A 55 6.39 -0.33 -6.50
CA LYS A 55 7.77 -0.29 -7.00
C LYS A 55 8.00 0.87 -7.96
N GLN A 56 7.11 1.06 -8.93
CA GLN A 56 7.23 2.18 -9.89
C GLN A 56 7.20 3.53 -9.18
N PHE A 57 6.32 3.71 -8.19
CA PHE A 57 6.27 4.93 -7.41
C PHE A 57 7.51 5.12 -6.53
N GLU A 58 8.05 4.06 -5.93
CA GLU A 58 9.33 4.09 -5.21
C GLU A 58 10.49 4.54 -6.11
N ASP A 59 10.53 4.03 -7.36
CA ASP A 59 11.51 4.41 -8.36
C ASP A 59 11.34 5.89 -8.76
N LEU A 60 10.10 6.39 -8.89
CA LEU A 60 9.84 7.82 -9.11
C LEU A 60 10.35 8.66 -7.93
N CYS A 61 10.10 8.23 -6.68
CA CYS A 61 10.60 8.93 -5.49
C CYS A 61 12.13 8.99 -5.44
N ALA A 62 12.82 7.98 -5.97
CA ALA A 62 14.29 7.96 -6.01
C ALA A 62 14.89 8.96 -7.01
N ASN A 63 14.11 9.37 -8.01
CA ASN A 63 14.55 10.28 -9.07
C ASN A 63 13.96 11.69 -8.97
N ALA A 64 12.89 11.88 -8.20
CA ALA A 64 12.24 13.17 -8.01
C ALA A 64 13.15 14.12 -7.22
N THR A 65 13.17 15.39 -7.64
CA THR A 65 13.85 16.45 -6.89
C THR A 65 12.90 17.20 -5.96
N ASP A 66 11.60 17.17 -6.27
CA ASP A 66 10.53 17.78 -5.50
C ASP A 66 9.33 16.81 -5.35
N ILE A 67 8.62 16.90 -4.22
CA ILE A 67 7.38 16.17 -3.96
C ILE A 67 6.28 16.53 -4.98
N ASP A 68 6.33 17.74 -5.52
CA ASP A 68 5.32 18.25 -6.47
C ASP A 68 5.32 17.48 -7.79
N GLU A 69 6.47 16.94 -8.21
CA GLU A 69 6.60 16.04 -9.37
C GLU A 69 5.82 14.73 -9.16
N LEU A 70 5.56 14.37 -7.90
CA LEU A 70 4.92 13.12 -7.52
C LEU A 70 3.41 13.25 -7.27
N LYS A 71 2.82 14.45 -7.33
CA LYS A 71 1.39 14.67 -7.02
C LYS A 71 0.45 13.79 -7.86
N THR A 72 0.64 13.79 -9.18
CA THR A 72 -0.18 12.97 -10.08
C THR A 72 0.00 11.47 -9.85
N PRO A 73 1.23 10.91 -9.85
CA PRO A 73 1.41 9.48 -9.58
C PRO A 73 1.02 9.09 -8.15
N TYR A 74 1.09 10.00 -7.18
CA TYR A 74 0.63 9.78 -5.81
C TYR A 74 -0.88 9.59 -5.74
N ILE A 75 -1.67 10.44 -6.40
CA ILE A 75 -3.14 10.30 -6.45
C ILE A 75 -3.51 8.95 -7.10
N ALA A 76 -2.85 8.60 -8.20
CA ALA A 76 -3.08 7.32 -8.87
C ALA A 76 -2.74 6.12 -7.96
N LEU A 77 -1.63 6.19 -7.25
CA LEU A 77 -1.24 5.16 -6.29
C LEU A 77 -2.24 5.06 -5.14
N CYS A 78 -2.67 6.18 -4.54
CA CYS A 78 -3.65 6.19 -3.45
C CYS A 78 -4.95 5.49 -3.84
N ASN A 79 -5.48 5.76 -5.04
CA ASN A 79 -6.69 5.09 -5.52
C ASN A 79 -6.49 3.57 -5.62
N GLN A 80 -5.34 3.12 -6.16
CA GLN A 80 -5.03 1.69 -6.23
C GLN A 80 -4.85 1.03 -4.86
N LEU A 81 -4.27 1.75 -3.90
CA LEU A 81 -4.08 1.26 -2.53
C LEU A 81 -5.42 1.13 -1.80
N ASP A 82 -6.32 2.08 -1.99
CA ASP A 82 -7.67 2.04 -1.41
C ASP A 82 -8.49 0.90 -2.04
N ASP A 83 -8.44 0.70 -3.37
CA ASP A 83 -9.05 -0.45 -4.04
C ASP A 83 -8.48 -1.78 -3.55
N ALA A 84 -7.15 -1.86 -3.39
CA ALA A 84 -6.48 -3.05 -2.89
C ALA A 84 -6.91 -3.41 -1.46
N LEU A 85 -7.06 -2.40 -0.59
CA LEU A 85 -7.56 -2.62 0.77
C LEU A 85 -8.96 -3.25 0.77
N ILE A 86 -9.88 -2.76 -0.08
CA ILE A 86 -11.23 -3.31 -0.20
C ILE A 86 -11.18 -4.79 -0.60
N VAL A 87 -10.32 -5.15 -1.57
CA VAL A 87 -10.14 -6.55 -1.99
C VAL A 87 -9.60 -7.41 -0.85
N ILE A 88 -8.54 -6.97 -0.16
CA ILE A 88 -7.94 -7.73 0.96
C ILE A 88 -8.95 -7.92 2.09
N GLU A 89 -9.75 -6.90 2.42
CA GLU A 89 -10.81 -6.99 3.43
C GLU A 89 -11.92 -7.97 3.03
N SER A 90 -12.35 -7.92 1.76
CA SER A 90 -13.36 -8.84 1.23
C SER A 90 -12.89 -10.29 1.30
N GLU A 91 -11.66 -10.57 0.88
CA GLU A 91 -11.08 -11.92 0.95
C GLU A 91 -10.89 -12.40 2.39
N TYR A 92 -10.43 -11.53 3.29
CA TYR A 92 -10.35 -11.85 4.72
C TYR A 92 -11.72 -12.24 5.28
N PHE A 93 -12.78 -11.48 4.96
CA PHE A 93 -14.12 -11.77 5.45
C PHE A 93 -14.64 -13.12 4.93
N LYS A 94 -14.44 -13.43 3.65
CA LYS A 94 -14.80 -14.75 3.07
C LYS A 94 -14.11 -15.90 3.79
N PHE A 95 -12.82 -15.80 4.07
CA PHE A 95 -12.09 -16.83 4.82
C PHE A 95 -12.59 -16.97 6.25
N LYS A 96 -12.89 -15.84 6.90
CA LYS A 96 -13.43 -15.85 8.27
C LYS A 96 -14.80 -16.51 8.35
N GLU A 97 -15.70 -16.21 7.40
CA GLU A 97 -17.01 -16.88 7.33
C GLU A 97 -16.87 -18.37 7.07
N TYR A 98 -15.99 -18.77 6.15
CA TYR A 98 -15.73 -20.19 5.87
C TYR A 98 -15.17 -20.94 7.09
N ASN A 99 -14.28 -20.32 7.86
CA ASN A 99 -13.69 -20.94 9.05
C ASN A 99 -14.64 -20.98 10.26
N GLN A 100 -15.74 -20.23 10.22
CA GLN A 100 -16.80 -20.23 11.24
C GLN A 100 -18.00 -21.12 10.86
N ALA A 101 -18.03 -21.64 9.63
CA ALA A 101 -19.04 -22.57 9.11
C ALA A 101 -18.64 -24.03 9.35
#